data_AF-A0A940NFW0-F1
#
_entry.id   AF-A0A940NFW0-F1
#
_cell.length_a   1.000
_cell.length_b   1.000
_cell.length_c   1.000
_cell.angle_alpha   90.00
_cell.angle_beta   90.00
_cell.angle_gamma   90.00
#
_symmetry.space_group_name_H-M   'P 1'
#
loop_
_entity.id
_entity.type
_entity.pdbx_description
1 polymer ?
#
loop_
_entity_poly.entity_id
_entity_poly.type
_entity_poly.pdbx_seq_one_letter_code
_entity_poly.pdbx_strand_id
1 'polypeptide(L)'
;MREAFHSPLRPAEPPMCASTTSDGSVSGSITAHVEQMWLVDQNVLPTRVGPHPAVDALRRGMNADEFDLDNNFSGWSRSATVAWRDERRQVTLTAEAPFDHLVIFAPANDVQLCVEPVTNTTDCFNAKDERERAGHRVLQPGEAISAVLKWTPRRD
;
A
#
# COMPACT_ATOMS: atom_id res chain seq x y z
N MET A 1 40.29 25.23 -5.75
CA MET A 1 40.62 23.84 -5.35
C MET A 1 39.75 23.52 -4.14
N ARG A 2 38.67 22.72 -4.17
CA ARG A 2 38.07 21.74 -5.11
C ARG A 2 36.55 21.92 -5.00
N GLU A 3 35.86 22.22 -6.10
CA GLU A 3 34.98 21.31 -6.87
C GLU A 3 33.80 20.72 -6.07
N ALA A 4 32.62 21.29 -6.34
CA ALA A 4 31.32 20.74 -5.99
C ALA A 4 30.93 19.70 -7.04
N PHE A 5 30.77 18.44 -6.63
CA PHE A 5 30.13 17.42 -7.46
C PHE A 5 28.61 17.67 -7.43
N HIS A 6 28.11 18.37 -8.45
CA HIS A 6 26.70 18.37 -8.78
C HIS A 6 26.42 17.07 -9.55
N SER A 7 25.83 16.08 -8.88
CA SER A 7 25.21 14.95 -9.57
C SER A 7 23.83 15.40 -10.03
N PRO A 8 23.49 15.34 -11.33
CA PRO A 8 22.13 15.57 -11.77
C PRO A 8 21.27 14.41 -11.22
N LEU A 9 20.34 14.75 -10.33
CA LEU A 9 19.27 13.86 -9.93
C LEU A 9 18.61 13.34 -11.21
N ARG A 10 18.70 12.03 -11.46
CA ARG A 10 17.87 11.39 -12.48
C ARG A 10 16.41 11.66 -12.11
N PRO A 11 15.51 11.93 -13.07
CA PRO A 11 14.09 11.94 -12.78
C PRO A 11 13.74 10.61 -12.11
N ALA A 12 13.00 10.66 -11.01
CA ALA A 12 12.45 9.47 -10.38
C ALA A 12 11.70 8.68 -11.47
N GLU A 13 12.08 7.42 -11.67
CA GLU A 13 11.23 6.52 -12.44
C GLU A 13 9.85 6.51 -11.79
N PRO A 14 8.75 6.64 -12.55
CA PRO A 14 7.43 6.61 -11.95
C PRO A 14 7.27 5.30 -11.17
N PRO A 15 6.58 5.30 -10.01
CA PRO A 15 6.20 4.05 -9.35
C PRO A 15 5.44 3.18 -10.36
N MET A 16 5.43 1.85 -10.16
CA MET A 16 4.74 0.89 -11.04
C MET A 16 3.25 1.27 -11.20
N CYS A 17 2.93 2.12 -12.17
CA CYS A 17 1.56 2.50 -12.52
C CYS A 17 0.89 1.34 -13.25
N ALA A 18 -0.35 1.03 -12.87
CA ALA A 18 -1.21 0.22 -13.72
C ALA A 18 -1.53 1.02 -14.99
N SER A 19 -1.35 0.42 -16.17
CA SER A 19 -1.80 1.01 -17.43
C SER A 19 -3.30 0.79 -17.61
N THR A 20 -3.99 1.82 -18.10
CA THR A 20 -5.38 1.71 -18.58
C THR A 20 -5.46 0.77 -19.77
N THR A 21 -6.53 -0.01 -19.85
CA THR A 21 -6.94 -0.63 -21.12
C THR A 21 -7.41 0.41 -22.12
N SER A 22 -7.52 0.02 -23.38
CA SER A 22 -7.93 0.91 -24.49
C SER A 22 -9.32 1.57 -24.30
N ASP A 23 -10.12 1.11 -23.34
CA ASP A 23 -11.43 1.65 -22.99
C ASP A 23 -11.41 2.61 -21.79
N GLY A 24 -10.24 2.89 -21.21
CA GLY A 24 -10.08 3.81 -20.08
C GLY A 24 -10.32 3.19 -18.70
N SER A 25 -10.58 1.88 -18.60
CA SER A 25 -10.67 1.19 -17.29
C SER A 25 -9.29 0.79 -16.74
N VAL A 26 -9.15 0.74 -15.41
CA VAL A 26 -7.92 0.23 -14.77
C VAL A 26 -7.98 -1.29 -14.76
N SER A 27 -7.16 -1.95 -15.60
CA SER A 27 -7.22 -3.40 -15.81
C SER A 27 -6.64 -4.26 -14.66
N GLY A 28 -6.34 -3.65 -13.52
CA GLY A 28 -5.72 -4.27 -12.36
C GLY A 28 -6.74 -4.69 -11.32
N SER A 29 -6.69 -5.95 -10.90
CA SER A 29 -7.38 -6.43 -9.70
C SER A 29 -6.39 -6.62 -8.55
N ILE A 30 -6.80 -6.23 -7.34
CA ILE A 30 -6.02 -6.32 -6.11
C ILE A 30 -6.64 -7.40 -5.23
N THR A 31 -5.84 -8.38 -4.84
CA THR A 31 -6.25 -9.40 -3.87
C THR A 31 -5.39 -9.30 -2.62
N ALA A 32 -6.02 -9.09 -1.47
CA ALA A 32 -5.36 -9.10 -0.17
C ALA A 32 -6.34 -9.61 0.89
N HIS A 33 -5.83 -10.37 1.86
CA HIS A 33 -6.61 -10.69 3.06
C HIS A 33 -6.32 -9.59 4.09
N VAL A 34 -7.32 -8.76 4.40
CA VAL A 34 -7.29 -7.69 5.40
C VAL A 34 -8.48 -7.84 6.34
N GLU A 35 -8.39 -7.41 7.60
CA GLU A 35 -9.50 -7.52 8.55
C GLU A 35 -10.32 -6.24 8.66
N GLN A 36 -9.67 -5.08 8.64
CA GLN A 36 -10.31 -3.80 8.89
C GLN A 36 -9.62 -2.66 8.14
N MET A 37 -10.30 -1.52 8.04
CA MET A 37 -9.80 -0.31 7.39
C MET A 37 -9.75 0.85 8.39
N TRP A 38 -8.69 1.64 8.32
CA TRP A 38 -8.60 2.95 8.97
C TRP A 38 -9.39 3.96 8.14
N LEU A 39 -10.48 4.45 8.71
CA LEU A 39 -11.28 5.52 8.12
C LEU A 39 -10.62 6.86 8.40
N VAL A 40 -10.65 7.74 7.41
CA VAL A 40 -9.92 9.00 7.43
C VAL A 40 -10.84 10.21 7.36
N ASP A 41 -10.33 11.36 7.79
CA ASP A 41 -10.97 12.65 7.55
C ASP A 41 -10.62 13.21 6.16
N GLN A 42 -11.05 14.44 5.88
CA GLN A 42 -10.77 15.16 4.63
C GLN A 42 -9.28 15.47 4.38
N ASN A 43 -8.42 15.31 5.38
CA ASN A 43 -6.96 15.49 5.27
C ASN A 43 -6.25 14.14 5.17
N VAL A 44 -6.99 13.03 4.99
CA VAL A 44 -6.46 11.67 4.96
C VAL A 44 -5.82 11.25 6.28
N LEU A 45 -6.26 11.84 7.40
CA LEU A 45 -5.77 11.46 8.73
C LEU A 45 -6.66 10.37 9.34
N PRO A 46 -6.11 9.27 9.88
CA PRO A 46 -6.90 8.22 10.50
C PRO A 46 -7.70 8.73 11.70
N THR A 47 -9.01 8.45 11.70
CA THR A 47 -9.94 8.85 12.77
C THR A 47 -10.40 7.67 13.61
N ARG A 48 -10.59 6.50 12.98
CA ARG A 48 -10.97 5.25 13.65
C ARG A 48 -10.74 4.05 12.73
N VAL A 49 -10.62 2.86 13.29
CA VAL A 49 -10.76 1.63 12.52
C VAL A 49 -12.20 1.14 12.48
N GLY A 50 -12.62 0.60 11.35
CA GLY A 50 -13.94 -0.01 11.24
C GLY A 50 -14.10 -0.90 10.02
N PRO A 51 -15.32 -1.46 9.85
CA PRO A 51 -15.68 -2.17 8.64
C PRO A 51 -15.77 -1.19 7.45
N HIS A 52 -15.42 -1.68 6.27
CA HIS A 52 -15.62 -1.01 4.99
C HIS A 52 -15.80 -2.07 3.89
N PRO A 53 -16.67 -1.87 2.88
CA PRO A 53 -16.90 -2.85 1.81
C PRO A 53 -15.63 -3.30 1.07
N ALA A 54 -14.62 -2.41 0.97
CA ALA A 54 -13.32 -2.74 0.38
C ALA A 54 -12.62 -3.92 1.07
N VAL A 55 -12.84 -4.14 2.37
CA VAL A 55 -12.27 -5.28 3.13
C VAL A 55 -12.69 -6.61 2.50
N ASP A 56 -13.99 -6.75 2.20
CA ASP A 56 -14.54 -7.96 1.61
C ASP A 56 -14.23 -8.04 0.10
N ALA A 57 -14.19 -6.90 -0.59
CA ALA A 57 -13.83 -6.85 -2.00
C ALA A 57 -12.38 -7.31 -2.24
N LEU A 58 -11.42 -6.83 -1.43
CA LEU A 58 -10.01 -7.22 -1.53
C LEU A 58 -9.80 -8.72 -1.38
N ARG A 59 -10.60 -9.39 -0.55
CA ARG A 59 -10.54 -10.85 -0.38
C ARG A 59 -10.96 -11.61 -1.65
N ARG A 60 -11.79 -11.00 -2.49
CA ARG A 60 -12.33 -11.60 -3.73
C ARG A 60 -11.60 -11.16 -5.00
N GLY A 61 -10.66 -10.22 -4.90
CA GLY A 61 -10.02 -9.57 -6.04
C GLY A 61 -10.80 -8.33 -6.46
N MET A 62 -10.56 -7.24 -5.75
CA MET A 62 -11.19 -5.93 -5.96
C MET A 62 -10.62 -5.27 -7.22
N ASN A 63 -11.44 -4.64 -8.04
CA ASN A 63 -10.91 -3.80 -9.13
C ASN A 63 -10.28 -2.53 -8.54
N ALA A 64 -9.20 -2.04 -9.15
CA ALA A 64 -8.50 -0.87 -8.63
C ALA A 64 -9.38 0.40 -8.61
N ASP A 65 -10.37 0.51 -9.50
CA ASP A 65 -11.30 1.65 -9.59
C ASP A 65 -12.62 1.45 -8.83
N GLU A 66 -12.77 0.35 -8.07
CA GLU A 66 -14.03 0.01 -7.37
C GLU A 66 -14.36 0.98 -6.23
N PHE A 67 -13.34 1.56 -5.59
CA PHE A 67 -13.46 2.50 -4.49
C PHE A 67 -12.44 3.64 -4.65
N ASP A 68 -12.72 4.79 -4.05
CA ASP A 68 -11.75 5.88 -3.90
C ASP A 68 -10.92 5.63 -2.63
N LEU A 69 -9.72 5.08 -2.79
CA LEU A 69 -8.90 4.63 -1.66
C LEU A 69 -7.63 5.44 -1.51
N ASP A 70 -7.40 5.87 -0.27
CA ASP A 70 -6.12 6.34 0.26
C ASP A 70 -6.09 5.99 1.75
N ASN A 71 -6.04 4.68 2.04
CA ASN A 71 -6.35 4.16 3.37
C ASN A 71 -5.38 3.08 3.82
N ASN A 72 -5.06 3.10 5.13
CA ASN A 72 -4.44 1.96 5.80
C ASN A 72 -5.48 0.85 6.06
N PHE A 73 -5.05 -0.39 5.90
CA PHE A 73 -5.73 -1.61 6.29
C PHE A 73 -4.92 -2.33 7.37
N SER A 74 -5.61 -3.01 8.29
CA SER A 74 -5.00 -3.76 9.40
C SER A 74 -5.42 -5.24 9.39
N GLY A 75 -4.69 -6.07 10.12
CA GLY A 75 -4.93 -7.52 10.18
C GLY A 75 -4.67 -8.21 8.85
N TRP A 76 -3.81 -7.62 8.02
CA TRP A 76 -3.52 -8.18 6.71
C TRP A 76 -2.57 -9.36 6.79
N SER A 77 -2.68 -10.31 5.85
CA SER A 77 -1.85 -11.52 5.84
C SER A 77 -0.38 -11.30 5.46
N ARG A 78 0.05 -10.03 5.31
CA ARG A 78 1.33 -9.63 4.73
C ARG A 78 1.58 -10.17 3.33
N SER A 79 0.51 -10.41 2.58
CA SER A 79 0.57 -10.72 1.16
C SER A 79 -0.55 -10.03 0.40
N ALA A 80 -0.19 -9.46 -0.73
CA ALA A 80 -1.12 -8.89 -1.69
C ALA A 80 -0.69 -9.27 -3.11
N THR A 81 -1.65 -9.43 -4.01
CA THR A 81 -1.40 -9.68 -5.43
C THR A 81 -2.11 -8.64 -6.25
N VAL A 82 -1.39 -8.06 -7.21
CA VAL A 82 -1.96 -7.24 -8.28
C VAL A 82 -1.91 -8.06 -9.57
N ALA A 83 -3.04 -8.20 -10.24
CA ALA A 83 -3.17 -8.99 -11.47
C ALA A 83 -3.82 -8.16 -12.59
N TRP A 84 -3.12 -8.09 -13.73
CA TRP A 84 -3.59 -7.55 -15.01
C TRP A 84 -4.00 -8.72 -15.89
N ARG A 85 -5.28 -9.11 -15.80
CA ARG A 85 -5.77 -10.38 -16.38
C ARG A 85 -5.66 -10.39 -17.90
N ASP A 86 -5.97 -9.27 -18.55
CA ASP A 86 -5.88 -9.13 -20.00
C ASP A 86 -4.44 -9.27 -20.52
N GLU A 87 -3.47 -8.91 -19.67
CA GLU A 87 -2.05 -9.04 -19.97
C GLU A 87 -1.44 -10.38 -19.55
N ARG A 88 -2.22 -11.22 -18.86
CA ARG A 88 -1.75 -12.46 -18.21
C ARG A 88 -0.52 -12.25 -17.35
N ARG A 89 -0.48 -11.12 -16.64
CA ARG A 89 0.63 -10.73 -15.77
C ARG A 89 0.12 -10.43 -14.37
N GLN A 90 0.96 -10.75 -13.40
CA GLN A 90 0.67 -10.43 -12.00
C GLN A 90 1.97 -10.24 -11.22
N VAL A 91 1.88 -9.53 -10.12
CA VAL A 91 2.93 -9.44 -9.12
C VAL A 91 2.34 -9.77 -7.75
N THR A 92 3.01 -10.67 -7.03
CA THR A 92 2.68 -10.95 -5.63
C THR A 92 3.72 -10.30 -4.74
N LEU A 93 3.27 -9.42 -3.86
CA LEU A 93 4.03 -8.86 -2.76
C LEU A 93 3.86 -9.75 -1.52
N THR A 94 4.96 -10.04 -0.84
CA THR A 94 4.98 -10.62 0.50
C THR A 94 5.88 -9.80 1.40
N ALA A 95 5.48 -9.61 2.65
CA ALA A 95 6.19 -8.81 3.64
C ALA A 95 6.43 -9.60 4.93
N GLU A 96 7.58 -9.38 5.56
CA GLU A 96 7.83 -9.84 6.92
C GLU A 96 7.27 -8.87 7.97
N ALA A 97 7.19 -9.31 9.22
CA ALA A 97 7.04 -8.36 10.32
C ALA A 97 8.24 -7.37 10.31
N PRO A 98 8.04 -6.08 10.62
CA PRO A 98 6.87 -5.50 11.27
C PRO A 98 5.91 -4.80 10.30
N PHE A 99 5.83 -5.20 9.02
CA PHE A 99 4.88 -4.62 8.08
C PHE A 99 3.45 -5.10 8.38
N ASP A 100 2.88 -4.61 9.46
CA ASP A 100 1.59 -5.07 10.04
C ASP A 100 0.39 -4.30 9.48
N HIS A 101 0.67 -3.33 8.61
CA HIS A 101 -0.28 -2.47 7.94
C HIS A 101 -0.06 -2.49 6.43
N LEU A 102 -1.12 -2.23 5.68
CA LEU A 102 -1.08 -2.08 4.22
C LEU A 102 -1.78 -0.77 3.86
N VAL A 103 -1.14 0.12 3.10
CA VAL A 103 -1.86 1.20 2.40
C VAL A 103 -2.26 0.71 1.02
N ILE A 104 -3.48 1.03 0.62
CA ILE A 104 -3.88 0.99 -0.77
C ILE A 104 -4.26 2.40 -1.18
N PHE A 105 -3.53 2.91 -2.16
CA PHE A 105 -3.87 4.14 -2.86
C PHE A 105 -4.38 3.75 -4.24
N ALA A 106 -5.65 4.02 -4.49
CA ALA A 106 -6.34 3.73 -5.74
C ALA A 106 -7.49 4.74 -5.87
N PRO A 107 -7.19 5.99 -6.27
CA PRO A 107 -8.20 7.01 -6.39
C PRO A 107 -9.15 6.72 -7.56
N ALA A 108 -10.43 7.00 -7.36
CA ALA A 108 -11.44 6.73 -8.38
C ALA A 108 -11.19 7.57 -9.64
N ASN A 109 -11.29 6.94 -10.82
CA ASN A 109 -11.04 7.57 -12.12
C ASN A 109 -9.59 8.02 -12.38
N ASP A 110 -8.61 7.48 -11.65
CA ASP A 110 -7.19 7.61 -11.98
C ASP A 110 -6.62 6.25 -12.39
N VAL A 111 -5.46 6.27 -13.04
CA VAL A 111 -4.69 5.10 -13.48
C VAL A 111 -3.71 4.61 -12.40
N GLN A 112 -3.56 5.39 -11.33
CA GLN A 112 -2.61 5.12 -10.27
C GLN A 112 -3.09 4.03 -9.33
N LEU A 113 -2.16 3.12 -9.00
CA LEU A 113 -2.36 2.09 -8.00
C LEU A 113 -1.07 1.90 -7.22
N CYS A 114 -1.14 2.07 -5.90
CA CYS A 114 -0.08 1.70 -4.98
C CYS A 114 -0.59 0.68 -3.95
N VAL A 115 0.22 -0.34 -3.69
CA VAL A 115 -0.02 -1.37 -2.66
C VAL A 115 1.21 -1.40 -1.77
N GLU A 116 1.08 -0.79 -0.59
CA GLU A 116 2.24 -0.36 0.19
C GLU A 116 2.25 -1.06 1.56
N PRO A 117 3.09 -2.08 1.77
CA PRO A 117 3.32 -2.59 3.12
C PRO A 117 3.98 -1.49 3.95
N VAL A 118 3.38 -1.14 5.08
CA VAL A 118 3.91 -0.12 6.00
C VAL A 118 4.00 -0.67 7.42
N THR A 119 4.96 -0.17 8.17
CA THR A 119 5.21 -0.64 9.55
C THR A 119 4.29 0.00 10.57
N ASN A 120 3.65 1.12 10.19
CA ASN A 120 2.76 1.91 11.01
C ASN A 120 1.71 2.59 10.12
N THR A 121 0.63 3.05 10.74
CA THR A 121 -0.42 3.82 10.05
C THR A 121 0.00 5.26 9.86
N THR A 122 -0.65 5.97 8.94
CA THR A 122 -0.53 7.42 8.86
C THR A 122 -0.77 8.05 10.23
N ASP A 123 0.03 9.06 10.57
CA ASP A 123 -0.08 9.81 11.83
C ASP A 123 0.06 8.98 13.13
N CYS A 124 0.71 7.81 13.08
CA CYS A 124 0.78 6.87 14.22
C CYS A 124 1.31 7.46 15.53
N PHE A 125 2.14 8.51 15.49
CA PHE A 125 2.68 9.15 16.69
C PHE A 125 1.66 10.03 17.42
N ASN A 126 0.64 10.53 16.72
CA ASN A 126 -0.42 11.36 17.27
C ASN A 126 -1.70 10.56 17.60
N ALA A 127 -1.71 9.25 17.34
CA ALA A 127 -2.79 8.35 17.72
C ALA A 127 -2.95 8.32 19.25
N LYS A 128 -4.13 8.73 19.75
CA LYS A 128 -4.42 8.82 21.19
C LYS A 128 -4.76 7.45 21.79
N ASP A 129 -5.86 6.85 21.32
CA ASP A 129 -6.46 5.67 21.95
C ASP A 129 -6.10 4.34 21.26
N GLU A 130 -5.36 4.40 20.15
CA GLU A 130 -5.02 3.22 19.32
C GLU A 130 -3.52 3.10 19.04
N ARG A 131 -2.67 3.67 19.90
CA ARG A 131 -1.22 3.82 19.62
C ARG A 131 -0.53 2.49 19.28
N GLU A 132 -0.76 1.44 20.07
CA GLU A 132 -0.19 0.10 19.80
C GLU A 132 -0.67 -0.47 18.46
N ARG A 133 -1.95 -0.26 18.15
CA ARG A 133 -2.56 -0.71 16.90
C ARG A 133 -2.19 0.14 15.70
N ALA A 134 -1.69 1.36 15.90
CA ALA A 134 -1.16 2.22 14.85
C ALA A 134 0.27 1.83 14.43
N GLY A 135 0.89 0.83 15.07
CA GLY A 135 2.20 0.29 14.68
C GLY A 135 3.39 1.16 15.08
N HIS A 136 3.20 2.14 15.98
CA HIS A 136 4.29 2.98 16.46
C HIS A 136 5.43 2.12 17.07
N ARG A 137 6.68 2.50 16.80
CA ARG A 137 7.86 1.84 17.39
C ARG A 137 8.96 2.85 17.65
N VAL A 138 9.62 2.69 18.81
CA VAL A 138 10.79 3.47 19.21
C VAL A 138 11.95 2.50 19.38
N LEU A 139 13.10 2.81 18.77
CA LEU A 139 14.34 2.08 18.96
C LEU A 139 15.22 2.83 19.96
N GLN A 140 15.72 2.13 20.97
CA GLN A 140 16.69 2.66 21.92
C GLN A 140 18.09 2.76 21.29
N PRO A 141 19.03 3.50 21.92
CA PRO A 141 20.41 3.55 21.43
C PRO A 141 21.02 2.15 21.27
N GLY A 142 21.48 1.84 20.06
CA GLY A 142 22.06 0.55 19.71
C GLY A 142 21.07 -0.51 19.22
N GLU A 143 19.76 -0.24 19.26
CA GLU A 143 18.76 -1.14 18.70
C GLU A 143 18.60 -0.94 17.19
N ALA A 144 18.23 -2.03 16.50
CA ALA A 144 17.96 -2.04 15.07
C ALA A 144 16.73 -2.90 14.76
N ILE A 145 16.06 -2.57 13.66
CA ILE A 145 14.99 -3.39 13.09
C ILE A 145 15.29 -3.64 11.61
N SER A 146 15.02 -4.86 11.16
CA SER A 146 15.19 -5.28 9.78
C SER A 146 14.03 -6.18 9.37
N ALA A 147 13.61 -6.08 8.12
CA ALA A 147 12.57 -6.90 7.54
C ALA A 147 12.78 -7.01 6.03
N VAL A 148 12.27 -8.07 5.43
CA VAL A 148 12.32 -8.29 3.98
C VAL A 148 10.96 -8.06 3.34
N LEU A 149 10.98 -7.39 2.19
CA LEU A 149 9.88 -7.35 1.23
C LEU A 149 10.30 -8.12 -0.02
N LYS A 150 9.37 -8.90 -0.58
CA LYS A 150 9.61 -9.64 -1.82
C LYS A 150 8.48 -9.39 -2.80
N TRP A 151 8.87 -9.07 -4.03
CA TRP A 151 7.99 -9.03 -5.19
C TRP A 151 8.30 -10.21 -6.08
N THR A 152 7.27 -11.01 -6.39
CA THR A 152 7.39 -12.16 -7.27
C THR A 152 6.53 -11.91 -8.51
N PRO A 153 7.12 -11.46 -9.63
CA PRO A 153 6.38 -11.31 -10.88
C PRO A 153 6.07 -12.70 -11.46
N ARG A 154 4.90 -12.83 -12.09
CA ARG A 154 4.51 -13.99 -12.89
C ARG A 154 3.86 -13.54 -14.19
N ARG A 155 4.07 -14.32 -15.23
CA ARG A 155 3.43 -14.18 -16.53
C ARG A 155 3.06 -15.56 -17.03
N ASP A 156 1.79 -15.72 -17.41
CA ASP A 156 1.24 -16.98 -17.94
C ASP A 156 1.11 -16.94 -19.47
#